data_AF-F0NLK5-F1
#
_entry.id   AF-F0NLK5-F1
#
_cell.length_a   1.000
_cell.length_b   1.000
_cell.length_c   1.000
_cell.angle_alpha   90.00
_cell.angle_beta   90.00
_cell.angle_gamma   90.00
#
_symmetry.space_group_name_H-M   'P 1'
#
loop_
_entity.id
_entity.type
_entity.pdbx_description
1 polymer ?
#
loop_
_entity_poly.entity_id
_entity_poly.type
_entity_poly.pdbx_seq_one_letter_code
_entity_poly.pdbx_strand_id
1 'polypeptide(L)' 'MEKPDFEEILYIVSGVIFLASLGVGLVIVGDYVIGDIMLFLSILWALSIFLFMRYVERKDSEE' A
#
# COMPACT_ATOMS: atom_id res chain seq x y z
N MET A 1 24.73 1.91 5.38
CA MET A 1 23.29 1.82 5.12
C MET A 1 22.64 1.60 6.47
N GLU A 2 21.94 2.62 6.98
CA GLU A 2 21.07 2.44 8.15
C GLU A 2 20.05 1.35 7.81
N LYS A 3 19.78 0.46 8.77
CA LYS A 3 18.78 -0.59 8.55
C LYS A 3 17.44 0.10 8.34
N PRO A 4 16.67 -0.27 7.30
CA PRO A 4 15.31 0.22 7.15
C PRO A 4 14.52 -0.14 8.41
N ASP A 5 13.79 0.82 8.94
CA ASP A 5 13.05 0.63 10.18
C ASP A 5 11.95 -0.40 9.99
N PHE A 6 11.57 -1.08 11.08
CA PHE A 6 10.59 -2.16 11.04
C PHE A 6 9.26 -1.71 10.39
N GLU A 7 8.87 -0.45 10.63
CA GLU A 7 7.69 0.16 10.05
C GLU A 7 7.80 0.33 8.53
N GLU A 8 8.95 0.79 8.05
CA GLU A 8 9.23 0.98 6.63
C GLU A 8 9.17 -0.37 5.88
N ILE A 9 9.72 -1.42 6.49
CA ILE A 9 9.63 -2.80 5.97
C ILE A 9 8.17 -3.26 5.93
N LEU A 10 7.39 -2.99 6.97
CA LEU A 10 5.96 -3.34 7.03
C LEU A 10 5.17 -2.65 5.91
N TYR A 11 5.45 -1.38 5.62
CA TYR A 11 4.82 -0.66 4.53
C TYR A 11 5.16 -1.27 3.17
N ILE A 12 6.45 -1.52 2.91
CA ILE A 12 6.92 -2.13 1.66
C ILE A 12 6.28 -3.51 1.47
N VAL A 13 6.32 -4.36 2.50
CA VAL A 13 5.74 -5.71 2.46
C VAL A 13 4.24 -5.64 2.22
N SER A 14 3.52 -4.70 2.84
CA SER A 14 2.08 -4.54 2.62
C SER A 14 1.77 -4.10 1.19
N GLY A 15 2.55 -3.18 0.62
CA GLY A 15 2.40 -2.73 -0.77
C GLY A 15 2.64 -3.86 -1.78
N VAL A 16 3.65 -4.71 -1.51
CA VAL A 16 3.97 -5.87 -2.34
C VAL A 16 2.85 -6.92 -2.31
N ILE A 17 2.36 -7.26 -1.11
CA ILE A 17 1.24 -8.22 -0.95
C ILE A 17 -0.02 -7.70 -1.66
N PHE A 18 -0.28 -6.40 -1.52
CA PHE A 18 -1.43 -5.76 -2.12
C PHE A 18 -1.38 -5.77 -3.66
N LEU A 19 -0.26 -5.34 -4.26
CA LEU A 19 -0.06 -5.37 -5.71
C LEU A 19 -0.10 -6.79 -6.29
N ALA A 20 0.47 -7.77 -5.59
CA ALA A 20 0.41 -9.17 -6.00
C ALA A 20 -1.03 -9.71 -6.00
N SER A 21 -1.81 -9.39 -4.96
CA SER A 21 -3.22 -9.79 -4.86
C SER A 21 -4.07 -9.16 -5.98
N LEU A 22 -3.77 -7.92 -6.32
CA LEU A 22 -4.37 -7.18 -7.45
C LEU A 22 -4.11 -7.87 -8.79
N GLY A 23 -2.84 -8.21 -9.07
CA GLY A 23 -2.46 -8.89 -10.30
C GLY A 23 -3.14 -10.24 -10.44
N VAL A 24 -3.25 -11.00 -9.34
CA VAL A 24 -3.98 -12.28 -9.32
C VAL A 24 -5.48 -12.07 -9.56
N GLY A 25 -6.10 -11.08 -8.91
CA GLY A 25 -7.53 -10.78 -9.09
C GLY A 25 -7.90 -10.40 -10.52
N LEU A 26 -7.09 -9.54 -11.15
CA LEU A 26 -7.25 -9.14 -12.55
C LEU A 26 -7.13 -10.32 -13.52
N VAL A 27 -6.16 -11.21 -13.29
CA VAL A 27 -5.94 -12.39 -14.15
C VAL A 27 -7.08 -13.41 -14.03
N ILE A 28 -7.61 -13.62 -12.82
CA ILE A 28 -8.65 -14.63 -12.57
C ILE A 28 -10.00 -14.21 -13.18
N VAL A 29 -10.33 -12.93 -13.09
CA VAL A 29 -11.70 -12.48 -13.32
C VAL A 29 -11.94 -12.10 -14.79
N GLY A 30 -10.92 -11.60 -15.51
CA GLY A 30 -11.06 -11.22 -16.92
C GLY A 30 -12.12 -10.13 -17.20
N ASP A 31 -12.66 -9.52 -16.14
CA ASP A 31 -13.78 -8.57 -16.19
C ASP A 31 -13.29 -7.17 -15.84
N TYR A 32 -13.61 -6.22 -16.72
CA TYR A 32 -13.12 -4.84 -16.65
C TYR A 32 -13.64 -4.11 -15.41
N VAL A 33 -14.86 -4.43 -14.94
CA VAL A 33 -15.48 -3.77 -13.78
C VAL A 33 -14.76 -4.11 -12.48
N ILE A 34 -14.32 -5.35 -12.32
CA ILE A 34 -13.57 -5.77 -11.13
C ILE A 34 -12.14 -5.22 -11.16
N GLY A 35 -11.55 -5.10 -12.35
CA GLY A 35 -10.31 -4.36 -12.55
C GLY A 35 -10.39 -2.93 -12.05
N ASP A 36 -11.46 -2.21 -12.40
CA ASP A 36 -11.69 -0.82 -11.96
C ASP A 36 -11.86 -0.72 -10.43
N ILE A 37 -12.63 -1.62 -9.81
CA ILE A 37 -12.80 -1.66 -8.35
C ILE A 37 -11.44 -1.91 -7.66
N MET A 38 -10.65 -2.84 -8.18
CA MET A 38 -9.34 -3.13 -7.62
C MET A 38 -8.37 -1.95 -7.80
N LEU A 39 -8.44 -1.23 -8.91
CA LEU A 39 -7.69 0.01 -9.11
C LEU A 39 -8.06 1.06 -8.05
N PHE A 40 -9.36 1.25 -7.78
CA PHE A 40 -9.83 2.17 -6.73
C PHE A 40 -9.31 1.76 -5.34
N LEU A 41 -9.35 0.47 -5.01
CA LEU A 41 -8.78 -0.04 -3.76
C LEU A 41 -7.27 0.20 -3.70
N SER A 42 -6.56 0.15 -4.83
CA SER A 42 -5.12 0.45 -4.88
C SER A 42 -4.78 1.88 -4.54
N ILE A 43 -5.59 2.81 -5.07
CA ILE A 43 -5.43 4.23 -4.83
C ILE A 43 -5.73 4.54 -3.36
N LEU A 44 -6.79 3.96 -2.81
CA LEU A 44 -7.14 4.08 -1.39
C LEU A 44 -6.05 3.52 -0.47
N TRP A 45 -5.47 2.38 -0.83
CA TRP A 45 -4.39 1.77 -0.06
C TRP A 45 -3.13 2.64 -0.07
N ALA A 46 -2.71 3.10 -1.25
CA ALA A 46 -1.56 4.01 -1.38
C ALA A 46 -1.77 5.33 -0.60
N LEU A 47 -2.98 5.89 -0.64
CA LEU A 47 -3.37 7.06 0.16
C LEU A 47 -3.29 6.77 1.65
N SER A 48 -3.73 5.59 2.10
CA SER A 48 -3.66 5.18 3.50
C SER A 48 -2.20 5.12 3.97
N ILE A 49 -1.32 4.48 3.20
CA ILE A 49 0.12 4.43 3.50
C ILE A 49 0.72 5.84 3.56
N PHE A 50 0.39 6.70 2.60
CA PHE A 50 0.87 8.08 2.59
C PHE A 50 0.44 8.87 3.84
N LEU A 51 -0.83 8.76 4.23
CA LEU A 51 -1.33 9.42 5.44
C LEU A 51 -0.67 8.88 6.70
N PHE A 52 -0.43 7.56 6.75
CA PHE A 52 0.25 6.90 7.84
C PHE A 52 1.70 7.36 7.97
N MET A 53 2.46 7.40 6.87
CA MET A 53 3.83 7.96 6.86
C MET A 53 3.84 9.39 7.38
N ARG A 54 2.91 10.23 6.89
CA ARG A 54 2.83 11.64 7.31
C ARG A 54 2.41 11.79 8.78
N TYR A 55 1.62 10.85 9.31
CA TYR A 55 1.26 10.82 10.72
C TYR A 55 2.45 10.44 11.60
N VAL A 56 3.25 9.46 11.18
CA VAL A 56 4.47 9.03 11.87
C VAL A 56 5.53 10.15 11.85
N GLU A 57 5.81 10.77 10.69
CA GLU A 57 6.74 11.91 10.61
C GLU A 57 6.36 13.07 11.56
N ARG A 58 5.05 13.33 11.71
CA ARG A 58 4.56 14.36 12.64
C ARG A 58 4.79 13.98 14.10
N LYS A 59 4.64 12.70 14.44
CA LYS A 59 4.89 12.17 15.79
C LYS A 59 6.37 12.28 16.15
N ASP A 60 7.25 11.92 15.22
CA ASP A 60 8.70 12.02 15.40
C ASP A 60 9.21 13.47 15.48
N SER A 61 8.53 14.42 14.83
CA SER A 61 8.89 15.85 14.91
C SER A 61 8.39 16.55 16.18
N GLU A 62 7.47 15.93 16.93
CA GLU A 62 6.91 16.48 18.17
C GLU A 62 7.65 15.97 19.44
N GLU A 63 8.55 14.97 19.31
CA GLU A 63 9.50 14.50 20.35
C GLU A 63 10.90 15.11 20.19
#